data_AF-A0A2D8SF68-F1
#
_entry.id   AF-A0A2D8SF68-F1
#
_cell.length_a   1.000
_cell.length_b   1.000
_cell.length_c   1.000
_cell.angle_alpha   90.00
_cell.angle_beta   90.00
_cell.angle_gamma   90.00
#
_symmetry.space_group_name_H-M   'P 1'
#
loop_
_entity.id
_entity.type
_entity.pdbx_description
1 polymer ?
#
loop_
_entity_poly.entity_id
_entity_poly.type
_entity_poly.pdbx_seq_one_letter_code
_entity_poly.pdbx_strand_id
1 'polypeptide(L)' 'KYHAMMTLRDSWEWDVCAGALLITESGGIVLDRYLTQPIFNTKRQKTNGIIAGTAEVVNLIGSSLNL' A
#
# COMPACT_ATOMS: atom_id res chain seq x y z
N LYS A 1 -14.37 -10.10 -6.97
CA LYS A 1 -13.16 -9.42 -7.50
C LYS A 1 -13.10 -8.04 -6.86
N TYR A 2 -11.94 -7.63 -6.36
CA TYR A 2 -11.75 -6.32 -5.70
C TYR A 2 -10.85 -5.44 -6.57
N HIS A 3 -10.98 -4.12 -6.44
CA HIS A 3 -10.20 -3.13 -7.22
C HIS A 3 -8.99 -2.57 -6.47
N ALA A 4 -9.03 -2.60 -5.14
CA ALA A 4 -7.95 -2.20 -4.26
C ALA A 4 -8.03 -2.94 -2.92
N MET A 5 -6.92 -2.92 -2.20
CA MET A 5 -6.78 -3.36 -0.81
C MET A 5 -6.17 -2.20 -0.03
N MET A 6 -6.66 -1.95 1.19
CA MET A 6 -6.00 -0.99 2.08
C MET A 6 -5.99 -1.46 3.54
N THR A 7 -4.97 -1.04 4.25
CA THR A 7 -4.87 -1.06 5.71
C THR A 7 -4.22 0.25 6.13
N LEU A 8 -4.92 1.08 6.91
CA LEU A 8 -4.41 2.40 7.35
C LEU A 8 -3.66 2.32 8.69
N ARG A 9 -3.79 1.19 9.40
CA ARG A 9 -3.03 0.92 10.61
C ARG A 9 -1.65 0.39 10.25
N ASP A 10 -0.73 0.54 11.19
CA ASP A 10 0.60 -0.06 11.03
C ASP A 10 0.47 -1.57 10.79
N SER A 11 1.22 -2.05 9.81
CA SER A 11 1.14 -3.42 9.30
C SER A 11 2.52 -4.03 9.30
N TRP A 12 2.65 -5.29 9.72
CA TRP A 12 3.96 -5.94 9.72
C TRP A 12 4.46 -6.09 8.28
N GLU A 13 5.76 -5.89 8.09
CA GLU A 13 6.36 -5.95 6.76
C GLU A 13 6.12 -7.29 6.09
N TRP A 14 6.24 -8.41 6.83
CA TRP A 14 6.03 -9.76 6.31
C TRP A 14 4.57 -10.06 5.94
N ASP A 15 3.59 -9.33 6.49
CA ASP A 15 2.19 -9.51 6.12
C ASP A 15 1.86 -8.90 4.75
N VAL A 16 2.69 -7.94 4.27
CA VAL A 16 2.37 -7.12 3.09
C VAL A 16 3.44 -7.12 1.99
N CYS A 17 4.71 -7.42 2.29
CA CYS A 17 5.82 -7.26 1.33
C CYS A 17 5.67 -8.14 0.09
N ALA A 18 5.21 -9.39 0.25
CA ALA A 18 4.99 -10.30 -0.87
C ALA A 18 3.87 -9.79 -1.80
N GLY A 19 2.76 -9.32 -1.23
CA GLY A 19 1.65 -8.73 -1.99
C GLY A 19 2.05 -7.44 -2.70
N ALA A 20 2.86 -6.60 -2.04
CA ALA A 20 3.36 -5.36 -2.61
C ALA A 20 4.19 -5.60 -3.89
N LEU A 21 5.04 -6.62 -3.88
CA LEU A 21 5.82 -7.00 -5.06
C LEU A 21 4.90 -7.49 -6.20
N LEU A 22 3.98 -8.41 -5.91
CA LEU A 22 3.07 -8.95 -6.93
C LEU A 22 2.24 -7.88 -7.63
N ILE A 23 1.73 -6.91 -6.86
CA ILE A 23 0.91 -5.82 -7.40
C ILE A 23 1.78 -4.89 -8.27
N THR A 24 2.97 -4.54 -7.79
CA THR A 24 3.91 -3.68 -8.53
C THR A 24 4.34 -4.34 -9.85
N GLU A 25 4.72 -5.61 -9.84
CA GLU A 25 5.11 -6.37 -11.04
C GLU A 25 3.93 -6.56 -12.02
N SER A 26 2.69 -6.51 -11.52
CA SER A 26 1.48 -6.54 -12.35
C SER A 26 1.10 -5.18 -12.94
N GLY A 27 1.91 -4.13 -12.73
CA GLY A 27 1.66 -2.75 -13.17
C GLY A 27 0.71 -1.96 -12.27
N GLY A 28 0.39 -2.47 -11.08
CA GLY A 28 -0.30 -1.73 -10.04
C GLY A 28 0.64 -0.80 -9.27
N ILE A 29 0.08 -0.02 -8.36
CA ILE A 29 0.85 0.82 -7.43
C ILE A 29 0.55 0.45 -5.99
N VAL A 30 1.55 0.69 -5.14
CA VAL A 30 1.51 0.39 -3.73
C VAL A 30 2.09 1.58 -2.97
N LEU A 31 1.30 2.18 -2.09
CA LEU A 31 1.69 3.33 -1.26
C LEU A 31 1.30 3.07 0.19
N ASP A 32 1.86 3.82 1.14
CA ASP A 32 1.39 3.84 2.52
C ASP A 32 0.29 4.89 2.73
N ARG A 33 -0.19 5.05 3.98
CA ARG A 33 -1.25 6.02 4.30
C ARG A 33 -0.87 7.48 4.08
N TYR A 34 0.41 7.78 3.88
CA TYR A 34 0.93 9.11 3.58
C TYR A 34 1.19 9.29 2.08
N LEU A 35 0.67 8.36 1.25
CA LEU A 35 0.88 8.32 -0.19
C LEU A 35 2.37 8.23 -0.57
N THR A 36 3.18 7.60 0.28
CA THR A 36 4.62 7.38 0.03
C THR A 36 4.92 5.91 -0.25
N GLN A 37 6.03 5.63 -0.93
CA GLN A 37 6.46 4.26 -1.18
C GLN A 37 6.79 3.56 0.16
N PRO A 38 6.20 2.39 0.45
CA PRO A 38 6.48 1.68 1.68
C PRO A 38 7.94 1.21 1.70
N ILE A 39 8.63 1.46 2.81
CA ILE A 39 10.00 0.99 3.03
C ILE A 39 9.94 -0.32 3.81
N PHE A 40 10.64 -1.33 3.31
CA PHE A 40 10.81 -2.63 3.95
C PHE A 40 12.21 -2.78 4.55
N ASN A 41 12.41 -3.82 5.34
CA ASN A 41 13.63 -4.09 6.09
C ASN A 41 13.96 -2.98 7.10
N THR A 42 12.93 -2.40 7.74
CA THR A 42 13.11 -1.35 8.73
C THR A 42 13.36 -1.94 10.12
N LYS A 43 14.02 -1.17 11.01
CA LYS A 43 14.18 -1.56 12.43
C LYS A 43 12.86 -1.76 13.17
N ARG A 44 11.78 -1.13 12.69
CA ARG A 44 10.42 -1.21 13.27
C ARG A 44 9.67 -2.45 12.77
N GLN A 45 10.12 -3.04 11.65
CA GLN A 45 9.48 -4.14 10.94
C GLN A 45 8.01 -3.88 10.59
N LYS A 46 7.59 -2.61 10.51
CA LYS A 46 6.19 -2.22 10.24
C LYS A 46 6.13 -1.07 9.24
N THR A 47 5.24 -1.18 8.27
CA THR A 47 4.84 -0.07 7.39
C THR A 47 3.79 0.80 8.07
N ASN A 48 3.57 2.02 7.57
CA ASN A 48 2.49 2.92 8.02
C ASN A 48 1.11 2.52 7.46
N GLY A 49 0.89 1.22 7.25
CA GLY A 49 -0.19 0.74 6.41
C GLY A 49 0.21 0.56 4.96
N ILE A 50 -0.77 0.22 4.13
CA ILE A 50 -0.65 -0.10 2.71
C ILE A 50 -1.96 0.32 2.02
N ILE A 51 -1.85 0.87 0.83
CA ILE A 51 -2.92 1.10 -0.13
C ILE A 51 -2.39 0.57 -1.46
N ALA A 52 -3.05 -0.44 -2.02
CA ALA A 52 -2.57 -1.14 -3.19
C ALA A 52 -3.71 -1.38 -4.19
N GLY A 53 -3.43 -1.14 -5.47
CA GLY A 53 -4.42 -1.25 -6.55
C GLY A 53 -3.92 -0.64 -7.86
N THR A 54 -4.83 -0.32 -8.77
CA THR A 54 -4.49 0.51 -9.93
C THR A 54 -4.23 1.95 -9.50
N ALA A 55 -3.42 2.68 -10.28
CA ALA A 55 -3.12 4.09 -9.99
C ALA A 55 -4.40 4.95 -9.87
N GLU A 56 -5.38 4.71 -10.73
CA GLU A 56 -6.68 5.39 -10.70
C GLU A 56 -7.39 5.20 -9.35
N VAL A 57 -7.51 3.96 -8.87
CA VAL A 57 -8.25 3.65 -7.64
C VAL A 57 -7.49 4.13 -6.41
N VAL A 58 -6.15 4.01 -6.39
CA VAL A 58 -5.33 4.50 -5.27
C VAL A 58 -5.39 6.03 -5.17
N ASN A 59 -5.37 6.76 -6.30
CA ASN A 59 -5.54 8.23 -6.31
C ASN A 59 -6.95 8.65 -5.86
N LEU A 60 -7.98 7.91 -6.29
CA LEU A 60 -9.35 8.14 -5.83
C LEU A 60 -9.48 7.94 -4.32
N ILE A 61 -8.85 6.89 -3.77
CA ILE A 61 -8.82 6.66 -2.32
C ILE A 61 -8.11 7.81 -1.60
N GLY A 62 -6.93 8.21 -2.07
CA GLY A 62 -6.15 9.30 -1.47
C GLY A 62 -6.94 10.60 -1.38
N SER A 63 -7.55 11.02 -2.49
CA SER A 63 -8.41 12.21 -2.54
C SER A 63 -9.68 12.07 -1.70
N SER A 64 -10.35 10.91 -1.72
CA SER A 64 -11.61 10.70 -0.97
C SER A 64 -11.41 10.69 0.55
N LEU A 65 -10.23 10.27 1.01
CA LEU A 65 -9.89 10.15 2.42
C LEU A 65 -9.03 11.32 2.93
N ASN A 66 -8.70 12.30 2.08
CA ASN A 66 -7.78 13.41 2.37
C ASN A 66 -6.44 12.92 2.94
N LEU A 67 -5.84 11.93 2.28
CA LEU A 67 -4.52 11.38 2.60
C LEU A 67 -3.37 12.15 1.94
#